data_AF-A0A3B9CXL9-F1
#
_entry.id   AF-A0A3B9CXL9-F1
#
_cell.length_a   1.000
_cell.length_b   1.000
_cell.length_c   1.000
_cell.angle_alpha   90.00
_cell.angle_beta   90.00
_cell.angle_gamma   90.00
#
_symmetry.space_group_name_H-M   'P 1'
#
loop_
_entity.id
_entity.type
_entity.pdbx_description
1 polymer ?
#
loop_
_entity_poly.entity_id
_entity_poly.type
_entity_poly.pdbx_seq_one_letter_code
_entity_poly.pdbx_strand_id
1 'polypeptide(L)'
;MEIVVSSKSWKSDLAAWIVTRMLRPRVLLLAILLIAAACLSHPVSVADGSWIWNAVAIVGLVFTFRLQDDLADIETDRHRHPDRILCRSAFTKQLLLASQCFRLVAGAAILLRFGGWSLMTFTVLILVLNAWYQDSFRLRHPIGNAAVVLLKYPCFLIITVWNSGWPAFAVATGVYLLLFTIEWRAIHSESNQNANTTSVQ
;
A
#
# COMPACT_ATOMS: atom_id res chain seq x y z
N MET A 1 31.11 8.27 2.90
CA MET A 1 29.88 8.95 3.37
C MET A 1 29.41 8.19 4.60
N GLU A 2 29.61 8.74 5.80
CA GLU A 2 29.19 8.07 7.04
C GLU A 2 27.67 8.01 7.11
N ILE A 3 27.12 6.80 7.21
CA ILE A 3 25.69 6.61 7.44
C ILE A 3 25.43 6.90 8.91
N VAL A 4 25.03 8.14 9.22
CA VAL A 4 24.64 8.51 10.58
C VAL A 4 23.38 7.73 10.95
N VAL A 5 23.55 6.68 11.77
CA VAL A 5 22.47 5.87 12.35
C VAL A 5 21.75 6.74 13.35
N SER A 6 20.54 7.19 13.01
CA SER A 6 19.90 8.32 13.69
C SER A 6 18.84 7.95 14.71
N SER A 7 18.65 6.68 15.07
CA SER A 7 17.47 6.30 15.85
C SER A 7 17.75 5.75 17.25
N LYS A 8 17.02 6.31 18.22
CA LYS A 8 17.07 5.90 19.63
C LYS A 8 16.27 4.61 19.89
N SER A 9 15.26 4.31 19.06
CA SER A 9 14.40 3.12 19.19
C SER A 9 13.65 2.77 17.91
N TRP A 10 13.22 1.51 17.77
CA TRP A 10 12.35 1.09 16.66
C TRP A 10 10.99 1.80 16.64
N LYS A 11 10.46 2.18 17.82
CA LYS A 11 9.19 2.90 17.95
C LYS A 11 9.29 4.32 17.38
N SER A 12 10.39 5.02 17.65
CA SER A 12 10.64 6.34 17.08
C SER A 12 10.78 6.29 15.57
N ASP A 13 11.42 5.24 15.03
CA ASP A 13 11.52 5.05 13.58
C ASP A 13 10.18 4.78 12.93
N LEU A 14 9.36 3.94 13.55
CA LEU A 14 8.00 3.69 13.08
C LEU A 14 7.16 4.96 13.12
N ALA A 15 7.21 5.73 14.20
CA ALA A 15 6.48 6.99 14.32
C ALA A 15 6.92 8.02 13.27
N ALA A 16 8.23 8.19 13.08
CA ALA A 16 8.78 9.06 12.04
C ALA A 16 8.39 8.58 10.63
N TRP A 17 8.38 7.27 10.39
CA TRP A 17 7.90 6.67 9.15
C TRP A 17 6.42 6.99 8.91
N ILE A 18 5.56 6.85 9.93
CA ILE A 18 4.13 7.19 9.83
C ILE A 18 3.97 8.66 9.40
N VAL A 19 4.62 9.59 10.10
CA VAL A 19 4.49 11.02 9.80
C VAL A 19 4.98 11.34 8.39
N THR A 20 6.09 10.75 7.95
CA THR A 20 6.69 11.08 6.65
C THR A 20 6.08 10.34 5.46
N ARG A 21 5.43 9.20 5.68
CA ARG A 21 4.92 8.33 4.59
C ARG A 21 3.40 8.23 4.57
N MET A 22 2.75 8.07 5.73
CA MET A 22 1.29 7.94 5.81
C MET A 22 0.57 9.27 5.69
N LEU A 23 1.14 10.35 6.25
CA LEU A 23 0.55 11.70 6.16
C LEU A 23 0.86 12.43 4.85
N ARG A 24 1.47 11.75 3.87
CA ARG A 24 1.66 12.34 2.54
C ARG A 24 0.29 12.59 1.90
N PRO A 25 0.04 13.77 1.31
CA PRO A 25 -1.25 14.09 0.70
C PRO A 25 -1.76 13.02 -0.27
N ARG A 26 -0.87 12.42 -1.09
CA ARG A 26 -1.23 11.34 -2.01
C ARG A 26 -1.78 10.09 -1.31
N VAL A 27 -1.23 9.72 -0.16
CA VAL A 27 -1.67 8.55 0.60
C VAL A 27 -2.99 8.83 1.32
N LEU A 28 -3.14 10.04 1.86
CA LEU A 28 -4.40 10.48 2.46
C LEU A 28 -5.53 10.53 1.43
N LEU A 29 -5.28 11.11 0.26
CA LEU A 29 -6.25 11.14 -0.84
C LEU A 29 -6.64 9.75 -1.31
N LEU A 30 -5.67 8.83 -1.40
CA LEU A 30 -5.94 7.43 -1.73
C LEU A 30 -6.81 6.75 -0.67
N ALA A 31 -6.52 6.94 0.62
CA ALA A 31 -7.33 6.39 1.70
C ALA A 31 -8.77 6.94 1.64
N ILE A 32 -8.92 8.25 1.44
CA ILE A 32 -10.24 8.90 1.29
C ILE A 32 -10.98 8.32 0.07
N LEU A 33 -10.31 8.18 -1.07
CA LEU A 33 -10.89 7.60 -2.29
C LEU A 33 -11.41 6.18 -2.04
N LEU A 34 -10.63 5.34 -1.37
CA LEU A 34 -11.02 3.97 -1.05
C LEU A 34 -12.21 3.92 -0.08
N ILE A 35 -12.22 4.79 0.93
CA ILE A 35 -13.35 4.88 1.87
C ILE A 35 -14.61 5.32 1.13
N ALA A 36 -14.53 6.35 0.29
CA ALA A 36 -15.65 6.82 -0.52
C ALA A 36 -16.16 5.72 -1.47
N ALA A 37 -15.25 5.00 -2.12
CA ALA A 37 -15.57 3.87 -2.99
C ALA A 37 -16.27 2.73 -2.23
N ALA A 38 -15.83 2.42 -1.01
CA ALA A 38 -16.51 1.43 -0.16
C ALA A 38 -17.93 1.88 0.23
N CYS A 39 -18.11 3.14 0.61
CA CYS A 39 -19.44 3.70 0.92
C CYS A 39 -20.39 3.71 -0.30
N LEU A 40 -19.87 3.93 -1.51
CA LEU A 40 -20.66 3.83 -2.74
C LEU A 40 -21.05 2.39 -3.08
N SER A 41 -20.17 1.43 -2.78
CA SER A 41 -20.38 0.01 -3.11
C SER A 41 -21.37 -0.67 -2.18
N HIS A 42 -21.45 -0.21 -0.93
CA HIS A 42 -22.39 -0.70 0.07
C HIS A 42 -23.02 0.51 0.73
N PRO A 43 -24.28 0.87 0.42
CA PRO A 43 -24.95 1.96 1.10
C PRO A 43 -25.05 1.60 2.59
N VAL A 44 -24.17 2.17 3.40
CA VAL A 44 -24.14 1.92 4.84
C VAL A 44 -25.05 2.93 5.50
N SER A 45 -25.97 2.46 6.37
CA SER A 45 -26.73 3.35 7.24
C SER A 45 -25.75 4.10 8.14
N VAL A 46 -25.76 5.43 8.08
CA VAL A 46 -24.94 6.28 8.95
C VAL A 46 -25.27 6.03 10.43
N ALA A 47 -26.50 5.63 10.74
CA ALA A 47 -26.98 5.38 12.09
C ALA A 47 -26.28 4.20 12.79
N ASP A 48 -25.82 3.20 12.04
CA ASP A 48 -25.27 1.97 12.64
C ASP A 48 -23.75 2.05 12.87
N GLY A 49 -23.11 3.17 12.48
CA GLY A 49 -21.67 3.40 12.66
C GLY A 49 -20.75 2.44 11.91
N SER A 50 -21.29 1.52 11.11
CA SER A 50 -20.53 0.47 10.45
C SER A 50 -19.57 0.97 9.36
N TRP A 51 -19.77 2.19 8.87
CA TRP A 51 -18.84 2.88 7.97
C TRP A 51 -17.49 3.18 8.65
N ILE A 52 -17.47 3.40 9.97
CA ILE A 52 -16.25 3.63 10.74
C ILE A 52 -15.36 2.39 10.69
N TRP A 53 -15.94 1.20 10.86
CA TRP A 53 -15.19 -0.05 10.79
C TRP A 53 -14.61 -0.30 9.40
N ASN A 54 -15.34 0.04 8.34
CA ASN A 54 -14.82 -0.03 6.97
C ASN A 54 -13.65 0.95 6.78
N ALA A 55 -13.78 2.18 7.28
CA ALA A 55 -12.72 3.18 7.20
C ALA A 55 -11.46 2.74 7.98
N VAL A 56 -11.62 2.22 9.20
CA VAL A 56 -10.54 1.67 10.02
C VAL A 56 -9.87 0.50 9.31
N ALA A 57 -10.64 -0.41 8.72
CA ALA A 57 -10.10 -1.55 7.97
C ALA A 57 -9.30 -1.09 6.74
N ILE A 58 -9.81 -0.14 5.95
CA ILE A 58 -9.11 0.40 4.77
C ILE A 58 -7.82 1.11 5.18
N VAL A 59 -7.86 1.97 6.20
CA VAL A 59 -6.67 2.67 6.70
C VAL A 59 -5.65 1.66 7.24
N GLY A 60 -6.10 0.64 7.98
CA GLY A 60 -5.26 -0.44 8.48
C GLY A 60 -4.62 -1.27 7.37
N LEU A 61 -5.35 -1.58 6.29
CA LEU A 61 -4.84 -2.25 5.10
C LEU A 61 -3.79 -1.39 4.38
N VAL A 62 -4.11 -0.12 4.11
CA VAL A 62 -3.17 0.83 3.48
C VAL A 62 -1.89 0.93 4.30
N PHE A 63 -1.99 1.07 5.62
CA PHE A 63 -0.86 1.10 6.53
C PHE A 63 -0.02 -0.19 6.44
N THR A 64 -0.67 -1.34 6.56
CA THR A 64 -0.02 -2.65 6.63
C THR A 64 0.75 -2.95 5.35
N PHE A 65 0.09 -2.78 4.20
CA PHE A 65 0.73 -3.03 2.91
C PHE A 65 1.78 -1.99 2.59
N ARG A 66 1.58 -0.70 2.92
CA ARG A 66 2.60 0.32 2.64
C ARG A 66 3.86 0.16 3.49
N LEU A 67 3.72 -0.28 4.74
CA LEU A 67 4.86 -0.67 5.56
C LEU A 67 5.58 -1.88 4.96
N GLN A 68 4.83 -2.87 4.48
CA GLN A 68 5.40 -4.05 3.83
C GLN A 68 6.15 -3.70 2.54
N ASP A 69 5.58 -2.87 1.67
CA ASP A 69 6.24 -2.37 0.46
C ASP A 69 7.57 -1.71 0.81
N ASP A 70 7.54 -0.73 1.72
CA ASP A 70 8.71 0.06 2.09
C ASP A 70 9.80 -0.81 2.75
N LEU A 71 9.42 -1.85 3.50
CA LEU A 71 10.36 -2.83 4.07
C LEU A 71 10.97 -3.75 3.01
N ALA A 72 10.17 -4.19 2.03
CA ALA A 72 10.66 -5.01 0.91
C ALA A 72 11.62 -4.24 0.00
N ASP A 73 11.44 -2.91 -0.08
CA ASP A 73 12.24 -2.03 -0.92
C ASP A 73 13.50 -1.46 -0.25
N ILE A 74 13.78 -1.78 1.02
CA ILE A 74 14.91 -1.22 1.78
C ILE A 74 16.23 -1.31 1.02
N GLU A 75 16.57 -2.46 0.44
CA GLU A 75 17.85 -2.64 -0.24
C GLU A 75 17.95 -1.75 -1.49
N THR A 76 16.87 -1.68 -2.27
CA THR A 76 16.80 -0.81 -3.46
C THR A 76 16.83 0.67 -3.06
N ASP A 77 16.08 1.02 -2.02
CA ASP A 77 16.00 2.38 -1.50
C ASP A 77 17.31 2.85 -0.87
N ARG A 78 18.14 1.98 -0.29
CA ARG A 78 19.47 2.36 0.21
C ARG A 78 20.36 2.95 -0.89
N HIS A 79 20.19 2.49 -2.13
CA HIS A 79 20.94 3.00 -3.27
C HIS A 79 20.30 4.26 -3.87
N ARG A 80 18.97 4.29 -3.98
CA ARG A 80 18.24 5.36 -4.69
C ARG A 80 17.81 6.53 -3.80
N HIS A 81 17.49 6.23 -2.54
CA HIS A 81 16.91 7.14 -1.56
C HIS A 81 17.48 6.89 -0.15
N PRO A 82 18.81 7.04 0.03
CA PRO A 82 19.50 6.72 1.30
C PRO A 82 19.02 7.57 2.48
N ASP A 83 18.34 8.69 2.20
CA ASP A 83 17.76 9.59 3.19
C ASP A 83 16.50 9.04 3.87
N ARG A 84 15.85 8.01 3.30
CA ARG A 84 14.64 7.41 3.88
C ARG A 84 14.91 6.83 5.27
N ILE A 85 13.99 7.08 6.20
CA ILE A 85 14.09 6.66 7.62
C ILE A 85 14.37 5.16 7.76
N LEU A 86 13.67 4.31 6.99
CA LEU A 86 13.86 2.85 7.06
C LEU A 86 15.23 2.42 6.56
N CYS A 87 15.83 3.13 5.60
CA CYS A 87 17.17 2.83 5.11
C CYS A 87 18.25 3.09 6.16
N ARG A 88 18.00 4.06 7.06
CA ARG A 88 18.91 4.50 8.13
C ARG A 88 18.64 3.82 9.48
N SER A 89 17.55 3.05 9.59
CA SER A 89 17.16 2.40 10.84
C SER A 89 18.03 1.18 11.13
N ALA A 90 18.66 1.14 12.30
CA ALA A 90 19.34 -0.05 12.81
C ALA A 90 18.35 -1.17 13.24
N PHE A 91 17.05 -0.84 13.34
CA PHE A 91 16.03 -1.74 13.88
C PHE A 91 15.13 -2.36 12.80
N THR A 92 15.68 -2.62 11.61
CA THR A 92 14.92 -3.16 10.47
C THR A 92 14.23 -4.50 10.82
N LYS A 93 14.88 -5.37 11.59
CA LYS A 93 14.30 -6.67 12.01
C LYS A 93 13.06 -6.49 12.90
N GLN A 94 13.11 -5.54 13.83
CA GLN A 94 11.99 -5.23 14.73
C GLN A 94 10.83 -4.61 13.96
N LEU A 95 11.11 -3.76 12.96
CA LEU A 95 10.10 -3.19 12.08
C LEU A 95 9.45 -4.27 11.19
N LEU A 96 10.22 -5.24 10.71
CA LEU A 96 9.70 -6.41 10.01
C LEU A 96 8.76 -7.22 10.91
N LEU A 97 9.18 -7.53 12.14
CA LEU A 97 8.34 -8.24 13.11
C LEU A 97 7.06 -7.45 13.42
N ALA A 98 7.15 -6.13 13.62
CA ALA A 98 5.99 -5.28 13.83
C ALA A 98 5.03 -5.35 12.62
N SER A 99 5.54 -5.31 11.38
CA SER A 99 4.74 -5.50 10.16
C SER A 99 4.01 -6.84 10.13
N GLN A 100 4.65 -7.93 10.58
CA GLN A 100 3.98 -9.23 10.69
C GLN A 100 2.87 -9.21 11.75
N CYS A 101 3.11 -8.61 12.91
CA CYS A 101 2.09 -8.44 13.95
C CYS A 101 0.89 -7.63 13.43
N PHE A 102 1.13 -6.53 12.72
CA PHE A 102 0.06 -5.75 12.11
C PHE A 102 -0.75 -6.55 11.08
N ARG A 103 -0.09 -7.39 10.28
CA ARG A 103 -0.79 -8.31 9.35
C ARG A 103 -1.68 -9.31 10.08
N LEU A 104 -1.20 -9.91 11.16
CA LEU A 104 -1.99 -10.85 11.96
C LEU A 104 -3.20 -10.16 12.60
N VAL A 105 -3.00 -8.97 13.17
CA VAL A 105 -4.09 -8.17 13.75
C VAL A 105 -5.10 -7.76 12.68
N ALA A 106 -4.65 -7.31 11.51
CA ALA A 106 -5.51 -6.97 10.39
C ALA A 106 -6.29 -8.20 9.89
N GLY A 107 -5.64 -9.36 9.74
CA GLY A 107 -6.28 -10.61 9.34
C GLY A 107 -7.34 -11.07 10.33
N ALA A 108 -7.05 -11.01 11.63
CA ALA A 108 -8.02 -11.33 12.68
C ALA A 108 -9.22 -10.37 12.65
N ALA A 109 -8.97 -9.06 12.53
CA ALA A 109 -10.04 -8.06 12.39
C ALA A 109 -10.90 -8.30 11.14
N ILE A 110 -10.26 -8.67 10.01
CA ILE A 110 -10.96 -8.98 8.77
C ILE A 110 -11.83 -10.22 8.92
N LEU A 111 -11.31 -11.29 9.51
CA LEU A 111 -12.06 -12.52 9.75
C LEU A 111 -13.30 -12.26 10.62
N LEU A 112 -13.11 -11.55 11.74
CA LEU A 112 -14.19 -11.27 12.68
C LEU A 112 -15.27 -10.36 12.09
N ARG A 113 -14.89 -9.41 11.22
CA ARG A 113 -15.81 -8.39 10.71
C ARG A 113 -16.45 -8.74 9.37
N PHE A 114 -15.66 -9.27 8.44
CA PHE A 114 -16.03 -9.49 7.03
C PHE A 114 -16.10 -10.97 6.65
N GLY A 115 -15.59 -11.88 7.49
CA GLY A 115 -15.73 -13.32 7.34
C GLY A 115 -14.60 -13.99 6.54
N GLY A 116 -14.76 -15.29 6.31
CA GLY A 116 -13.72 -16.17 5.76
C GLY A 116 -13.29 -15.84 4.33
N TRP A 117 -14.21 -15.42 3.46
CA TRP A 117 -13.89 -15.05 2.07
C TRP A 117 -13.00 -13.81 1.99
N SER A 118 -13.27 -12.80 2.82
CA SER A 118 -12.43 -11.60 2.94
C SER A 118 -11.04 -11.95 3.50
N LEU A 119 -10.97 -12.85 4.49
CA LEU A 119 -9.69 -13.35 5.00
C LEU A 119 -8.91 -14.09 3.89
N MET A 120 -9.57 -14.98 3.15
CA MET A 120 -8.93 -15.73 2.06
C MET A 120 -8.38 -14.78 1.00
N THR A 121 -9.13 -13.75 0.61
CA THR A 121 -8.70 -12.71 -0.34
C THR A 121 -7.48 -11.95 0.18
N PHE A 122 -7.50 -11.55 1.46
CA PHE A 122 -6.37 -10.91 2.13
C PHE A 122 -5.12 -11.81 2.14
N THR A 123 -5.27 -13.09 2.47
CA THR A 123 -4.17 -14.06 2.47
C THR A 123 -3.58 -14.25 1.08
N VAL A 124 -4.42 -14.47 0.06
CA VAL A 124 -3.97 -14.59 -1.33
C VAL A 124 -3.21 -13.34 -1.77
N LEU A 125 -3.73 -12.15 -1.44
CA LEU A 125 -3.07 -10.88 -1.76
C LEU A 125 -1.68 -10.77 -1.12
N ILE A 126 -1.53 -11.16 0.16
CA ILE A 126 -0.23 -11.20 0.84
C ILE A 126 0.73 -12.16 0.13
N LEU A 127 0.27 -13.35 -0.22
CA LEU A 127 1.10 -14.36 -0.87
C LEU A 127 1.58 -13.89 -2.25
N VAL A 128 0.67 -13.35 -3.07
CA VAL A 128 0.99 -12.80 -4.39
C VAL A 128 2.01 -11.67 -4.28
N LEU A 129 1.81 -10.72 -3.37
CA LEU A 129 2.75 -9.61 -3.20
C LEU A 129 4.10 -10.07 -2.63
N ASN A 130 4.12 -11.02 -1.69
CA ASN A 130 5.38 -11.59 -1.20
C ASN A 130 6.15 -12.29 -2.32
N ALA A 131 5.47 -13.10 -3.14
CA ALA A 131 6.08 -13.77 -4.29
C ALA A 131 6.61 -12.75 -5.30
N TRP A 132 5.82 -11.71 -5.60
CA TRP A 132 6.21 -10.63 -6.49
C TRP A 132 7.45 -9.87 -6.00
N TYR A 133 7.58 -9.65 -4.68
CA TYR A 133 8.73 -8.97 -4.10
C TYR A 133 10.02 -9.79 -4.08
N GLN A 134 9.92 -11.11 -4.14
CA GLN A 134 11.10 -11.98 -4.28
C GLN A 134 11.61 -12.01 -5.72
N ASP A 135 10.80 -11.57 -6.68
CA ASP A 135 11.12 -11.69 -8.09
C ASP A 135 11.93 -10.51 -8.64
N SER A 136 13.12 -10.82 -9.17
CA SER A 136 13.98 -9.88 -9.89
C SER A 136 13.34 -9.30 -11.16
N PHE A 137 12.32 -9.96 -11.74
CA PHE A 137 11.57 -9.46 -12.91
C PHE A 137 10.89 -8.11 -12.62
N ARG A 138 10.59 -7.82 -11.35
CA ARG A 138 10.02 -6.56 -10.88
C ARG A 138 10.79 -5.33 -11.36
N LEU A 139 12.12 -5.41 -11.39
CA LEU A 139 12.99 -4.28 -11.75
C LEU A 139 13.08 -4.06 -13.27
N ARG A 140 12.70 -5.05 -14.09
CA ARG A 140 12.82 -5.00 -15.55
C ARG A 140 11.59 -4.41 -16.23
N HIS A 141 10.42 -4.47 -15.59
CA HIS A 141 9.15 -4.05 -16.18
C HIS A 141 8.41 -3.04 -15.28
N PRO A 142 8.71 -1.73 -15.38
CA PRO A 142 8.15 -0.71 -14.49
C PRO A 142 6.62 -0.64 -14.56
N ILE A 143 6.05 -0.80 -15.76
CA ILE A 143 4.59 -0.83 -15.98
C ILE A 143 3.96 -2.06 -15.32
N GLY A 144 4.56 -3.24 -15.51
CA GLY A 144 4.06 -4.48 -14.90
C GLY A 144 4.11 -4.41 -13.38
N ASN A 145 5.19 -3.84 -12.83
CA ASN A 145 5.31 -3.60 -11.41
C ASN A 145 4.23 -2.63 -10.90
N ALA A 146 3.99 -1.53 -11.60
CA ALA A 146 2.92 -0.59 -11.26
C ALA A 146 1.55 -1.28 -11.25
N ALA A 147 1.23 -2.07 -12.29
CA ALA A 147 -0.03 -2.81 -12.35
C ALA A 147 -0.22 -3.75 -11.14
N VAL A 148 0.78 -4.57 -10.83
CA VAL A 148 0.71 -5.53 -9.72
C VAL A 148 0.63 -4.82 -8.36
N VAL A 149 1.41 -3.76 -8.16
CA VAL A 149 1.38 -3.01 -6.90
C VAL A 149 0.04 -2.28 -6.71
N LEU A 150 -0.55 -1.75 -7.78
CA LEU A 150 -1.85 -1.07 -7.72
C LEU A 150 -3.01 -2.06 -7.52
N LEU A 151 -2.87 -3.32 -7.91
CA LEU A 151 -3.91 -4.34 -7.79
C LEU A 151 -4.36 -4.59 -6.33
N LYS A 152 -3.56 -4.24 -5.33
CA LYS A 152 -3.98 -4.37 -3.93
C LYS A 152 -5.13 -3.45 -3.54
N TYR A 153 -5.24 -2.28 -4.17
CA TYR A 153 -6.28 -1.30 -3.86
C TYR A 153 -7.70 -1.76 -4.21
N PRO A 154 -7.98 -2.32 -5.41
CA PRO A 154 -9.27 -2.96 -5.65
C PRO A 154 -9.50 -4.16 -4.72
N CYS A 155 -8.45 -4.92 -4.37
CA CYS A 155 -8.60 -6.00 -3.39
C CYS A 155 -9.03 -5.49 -2.00
N PHE A 156 -8.57 -4.31 -1.55
CA PHE A 156 -9.01 -3.73 -0.28
C PHE A 156 -10.52 -3.43 -0.29
N LEU A 157 -11.04 -2.99 -1.43
CA LEU A 157 -12.48 -2.79 -1.60
C LEU A 157 -13.20 -4.14 -1.56
N ILE A 158 -12.77 -5.12 -2.34
CA ILE A 158 -13.35 -6.47 -2.36
C ILE A 158 -13.36 -7.09 -0.95
N ILE A 159 -12.29 -6.94 -0.16
CA ILE A 159 -12.20 -7.43 1.22
C ILE A 159 -13.25 -6.78 2.13
N THR A 160 -13.49 -5.48 1.98
CA THR A 160 -14.33 -4.69 2.91
C THR A 160 -15.80 -4.62 2.51
N VAL A 161 -16.12 -4.84 1.22
CA VAL A 161 -17.49 -4.77 0.68
C VAL A 161 -17.90 -6.02 -0.10
N TRP A 162 -17.32 -7.18 0.20
CA TRP A 162 -17.58 -8.46 -0.48
C TRP A 162 -19.08 -8.75 -0.71
N ASN A 163 -19.91 -8.49 0.31
CA ASN A 163 -21.34 -8.81 0.29
C ASN A 163 -22.16 -7.92 -0.66
N SER A 164 -21.59 -6.86 -1.22
CA SER A 164 -22.26 -5.99 -2.18
C SER A 164 -22.42 -6.60 -3.57
N GLY A 165 -21.69 -7.67 -3.89
CA GLY A 165 -21.74 -8.30 -5.22
C GLY A 165 -21.17 -7.42 -6.34
N TRP A 166 -21.84 -7.39 -7.50
CA TRP A 166 -21.33 -6.75 -8.72
C TRP A 166 -20.95 -5.26 -8.58
N PRO A 167 -21.72 -4.39 -7.87
CA PRO A 167 -21.33 -3.00 -7.63
C PRO A 167 -19.92 -2.83 -7.05
N ALA A 168 -19.52 -3.69 -6.10
CA ALA A 168 -18.18 -3.63 -5.51
C ALA A 168 -17.08 -3.92 -6.54
N PHE A 169 -17.29 -4.90 -7.41
CA PHE A 169 -16.35 -5.21 -8.49
C PHE A 169 -16.25 -4.07 -9.51
N ALA A 170 -17.38 -3.46 -9.88
CA ALA A 170 -17.39 -2.34 -10.82
C ALA A 170 -16.63 -1.13 -10.26
N VAL A 171 -16.90 -0.77 -9.00
CA VAL A 171 -16.21 0.32 -8.31
C VAL A 171 -14.72 0.02 -8.12
N ALA A 172 -14.37 -1.19 -7.69
CA ALA A 172 -12.98 -1.62 -7.55
C ALA A 172 -12.22 -1.54 -8.88
N THR A 173 -12.84 -2.00 -9.97
CA THR A 173 -12.27 -1.89 -11.33
C THR A 173 -12.08 -0.43 -11.73
N GLY A 174 -13.08 0.43 -11.48
CA GLY A 174 -12.98 1.87 -11.75
C GLY A 174 -11.82 2.54 -11.00
N VAL A 175 -11.67 2.24 -9.70
CA VAL A 175 -10.54 2.72 -8.89
C VAL A 175 -9.20 2.22 -9.44
N TYR A 176 -9.11 0.94 -9.80
CA TYR A 176 -7.90 0.37 -10.39
C TYR A 176 -7.50 1.09 -11.68
N LEU A 177 -8.44 1.24 -12.62
CA LEU A 177 -8.18 1.92 -13.90
C LEU A 177 -7.80 3.39 -13.71
N LEU A 178 -8.43 4.08 -12.75
CA LEU A 178 -8.09 5.46 -12.41
C LEU A 178 -6.64 5.56 -11.91
N LEU A 179 -6.28 4.74 -10.90
CA LEU A 179 -4.94 4.74 -10.33
C LEU A 179 -3.89 4.33 -11.37
N PHE A 180 -4.19 3.31 -12.18
CA PHE A 180 -3.31 2.86 -13.25
C PHE A 180 -3.08 3.94 -14.29
N THR A 181 -4.11 4.69 -14.67
CA THR A 181 -3.99 5.80 -15.63
C THR A 181 -3.12 6.94 -15.07
N ILE A 182 -3.27 7.26 -13.78
CA ILE A 182 -2.44 8.28 -13.12
C ILE A 182 -0.97 7.84 -13.09
N GLU A 183 -0.70 6.60 -12.70
CA GLU A 183 0.65 6.05 -12.63
C GLU A 183 1.29 5.93 -14.01
N TRP A 184 0.53 5.46 -15.00
CA TRP A 184 0.97 5.39 -16.40
C TRP A 184 1.46 6.75 -16.92
N ARG A 185 0.69 7.82 -16.66
CA ARG A 185 1.07 9.18 -17.05
C ARG A 185 2.34 9.65 -16.34
N ALA A 186 2.51 9.32 -15.06
CA ALA A 186 3.71 9.66 -14.31
C ALA A 186 4.95 9.00 -14.92
N ILE A 187 4.89 7.69 -15.19
CA ILE A 187 6.00 6.93 -15.80
C ILE A 187 6.40 7.51 -17.18
N HIS A 188 5.43 7.87 -18.02
CA HIS A 188 5.71 8.46 -19.34
C HIS A 188 6.29 9.87 -19.26
N SER A 189 5.91 10.65 -18.24
CA SER A 189 6.46 11.99 -18.04
C SER A 189 7.94 11.94 -17.67
N GLU A 190 8.35 10.95 -16.87
CA GLU A 190 9.75 10.73 -16.48
C GLU A 190 10.62 10.26 -17.67
N SER A 191 10.10 9.35 -18.51
CA SER A 191 10.85 8.88 -19.68
C SER A 191 11.13 10.00 -20.69
N ASN A 192 10.17 10.90 -20.90
CA ASN A 192 10.32 12.02 -21.83
C ASN A 192 11.32 13.07 -21.33
N GLN A 193 11.36 13.33 -20.01
CA GLN A 193 12.34 14.25 -19.42
C GLN A 193 13.77 13.73 -19.58
N ASN A 194 14.00 12.43 -19.33
CA ASN A 194 15.33 11.83 -19.45
C ASN A 194 15.84 11.87 -20.91
N ALA A 195 14.98 11.60 -21.90
CA ALA A 195 15.34 11.66 -23.32
C ALA A 195 15.82 13.06 -23.75
N ASN A 196 15.16 14.12 -23.25
CA ASN A 196 15.54 15.50 -23.55
C ASN A 196 16.86 15.91 -22.89
N THR A 197 17.22 15.35 -21.72
CA THR A 197 18.51 15.66 -21.07
C THR A 197 19.69 15.02 -21.79
N THR A 198 19.51 13.86 -22.42
CA THR A 198 20.57 13.16 -23.16
C THR A 198 20.87 13.76 -24.53
N SER A 199 19.96 14.54 -25.12
CA SER A 199 20.18 15.18 -26.44
C SER A 199 20.95 16.51 -26.37
N VAL A 200 21.24 17.01 -25.16
CA VAL A 200 21.93 18.29 -24.93
C VAL A 200 23.42 18.10 -24.55
N GLN A 201 23.88 16.84 -24.49
CA GLN A 201 25.27 16.48 -24.24
C GLN A 201 25.94 15.99 -25.52
#